data_AF-A0A7S0W3A9-F1
#
_entry.id   AF-A0A7S0W3A9-F1
#
_cell.length_a   1.000
_cell.length_b   1.000
_cell.length_c   1.000
_cell.angle_alpha   90.00
_cell.angle_beta   90.00
_cell.angle_gamma   90.00
#
_symmetry.space_group_name_H-M   'P 1'
#
loop_
_entity.id
_entity.type
_entity.pdbx_description
1 polymer ?
#
loop_
_entity_poly.entity_id
_entity_poly.type
_entity_poly.pdbx_seq_one_letter_code
_entity_poly.pdbx_strand_id
1 'polypeptide(L)'
;AFVDSDGEVGAVVDVGGARSAGLPFRFVTAPVISGVSPDNSPAAGGATVTFQGQGFGVPTDRVEASVGGVACQTTLPISRNEVACVTPPGVGKLRTVRVDVSTRGNAPSAAHGTRAGAFKYDHAEVS
;
A
#
# COMPACT_ATOMS: atom_id res chain seq x y z
N ALA A 1 -3.21 2.86 -21.88
CA ALA A 1 -2.14 3.57 -21.16
C ALA A 1 -2.78 4.24 -19.96
N PHE A 2 -2.39 3.85 -18.75
CA PHE A 2 -2.83 4.50 -17.52
C PHE A 2 -1.80 5.57 -17.19
N VAL A 3 -2.25 6.81 -16.96
CA VAL A 3 -1.37 7.93 -16.63
C VAL A 3 -1.01 7.84 -15.14
N ASP A 4 0.28 7.78 -14.84
CA ASP A 4 0.80 8.02 -13.49
C ASP A 4 0.40 9.45 -13.13
N SER A 5 -0.52 9.59 -12.17
CA SER A 5 -1.11 10.88 -11.77
C SER A 5 -0.37 11.51 -10.59
N ASP A 6 0.75 10.89 -10.20
CA ASP A 6 1.60 11.36 -9.12
C ASP A 6 2.28 12.65 -9.55
N GLY A 7 2.07 13.71 -8.77
CA GLY A 7 2.54 15.05 -9.12
C GLY A 7 2.77 15.90 -7.89
N GLU A 8 3.84 16.70 -7.94
CA GLU A 8 4.14 17.74 -6.95
C GLU A 8 3.59 19.09 -7.41
N VAL A 9 2.99 19.80 -6.47
CA VAL A 9 2.34 21.08 -6.70
C VAL A 9 2.56 21.95 -5.45
N GLY A 10 2.58 23.27 -5.63
CA GLY A 10 2.90 24.22 -4.56
C GLY A 10 1.67 25.04 -4.16
N ALA A 11 1.28 25.01 -2.89
CA ALA A 11 0.20 25.85 -2.39
C ALA A 11 0.77 27.18 -1.89
N VAL A 12 0.25 28.30 -2.39
CA VAL A 12 0.68 29.66 -2.01
C VAL A 12 -0.53 30.44 -1.52
N VAL A 13 -0.38 31.13 -0.40
CA VAL A 13 -1.35 32.08 0.15
C VAL A 13 -0.93 33.49 -0.25
N ASP A 14 -1.85 34.29 -0.78
CA ASP A 14 -1.64 35.72 -1.06
C ASP A 14 -2.52 36.56 -0.13
N VAL A 15 -1.89 37.50 0.59
CA VAL A 15 -2.60 38.51 1.38
C VAL A 15 -2.03 39.87 1.01
N GLY A 16 -2.77 40.63 0.19
CA GLY A 16 -2.40 42.00 -0.18
C GLY A 16 -1.07 42.10 -0.94
N GLY A 17 -0.72 41.09 -1.76
CA GLY A 17 0.53 41.06 -2.52
C GLY A 17 1.73 40.45 -1.78
N ALA A 18 1.57 40.08 -0.51
CA ALA A 18 2.52 39.22 0.19
C ALA A 18 2.19 37.74 -0.09
N ARG A 19 3.12 37.03 -0.73
CA ARG A 19 3.01 35.58 -1.01
C ARG A 19 3.71 34.76 0.07
N SER A 20 3.06 33.70 0.54
CA SER A 20 3.70 32.67 1.36
C SER A 20 4.75 31.89 0.57
N ALA A 21 5.67 31.21 1.26
CA ALA A 21 6.43 30.14 0.64
C ALA A 21 5.47 29.05 0.12
N GLY A 22 5.77 28.49 -1.05
CA GLY A 22 5.00 27.39 -1.60
C GLY A 22 5.12 26.16 -0.71
N LEU A 23 4.00 25.67 -0.18
CA LEU A 23 3.99 24.40 0.54
C LEU A 23 3.94 23.26 -0.49
N PRO A 24 4.95 22.37 -0.56
CA PRO A 24 4.91 21.25 -1.48
C PRO A 24 3.84 20.27 -1.03
N PHE A 25 2.94 19.94 -1.95
CA PHE A 25 1.97 18.86 -1.80
C PHE A 25 2.15 17.87 -2.95
N ARG A 26 1.99 16.59 -2.66
CA ARG A 26 2.14 15.53 -3.64
C ARG A 26 0.89 14.67 -3.69
N PHE A 27 0.35 14.47 -4.88
CA PHE A 27 -0.74 13.52 -5.10
C PHE A 27 -0.18 12.10 -5.25
N VAL A 28 -0.90 11.13 -4.69
CA VAL A 28 -0.59 9.71 -4.87
C VAL A 28 -1.74 9.02 -5.59
N THR A 29 -1.40 8.28 -6.65
CA THR A 29 -2.38 7.48 -7.37
C THR A 29 -2.79 6.27 -6.52
N ALA A 30 -4.05 5.85 -6.62
CA ALA A 30 -4.51 4.63 -5.97
C ALA A 30 -3.73 3.40 -6.49
N PRO A 31 -3.07 2.63 -5.61
CA PRO A 31 -2.34 1.46 -6.06
C PRO A 31 -3.28 0.42 -6.66
N VAL A 32 -2.79 -0.29 -7.67
CA VAL A 32 -3.51 -1.39 -8.33
C VAL A 32 -2.75 -2.67 -8.08
N ILE A 33 -3.37 -3.63 -7.41
CA ILE A 33 -2.79 -4.94 -7.14
C ILE A 33 -3.22 -5.88 -8.27
N SER A 34 -2.28 -6.30 -9.12
CA SER A 34 -2.51 -7.23 -10.23
C SER A 34 -2.33 -8.69 -9.81
N GLY A 35 -1.41 -8.96 -8.88
CA GLY A 35 -1.02 -10.31 -8.48
C GLY A 35 -0.56 -10.41 -7.03
N VAL A 36 -0.62 -11.63 -6.50
CA VAL A 36 -0.16 -11.97 -5.15
C VAL A 36 0.56 -13.32 -5.25
N SER A 37 1.79 -13.41 -4.77
CA SER A 37 2.58 -14.64 -4.85
C SER A 37 3.55 -14.78 -3.66
N PRO A 38 3.55 -15.91 -2.94
CA PRO A 38 2.53 -16.96 -2.99
C PRO A 38 1.14 -16.44 -2.57
N ASP A 39 0.06 -17.02 -3.09
CA ASP A 39 -1.32 -16.66 -2.73
C ASP A 39 -1.81 -17.36 -1.45
N ASN A 40 -0.89 -17.98 -0.70
CA ASN A 40 -1.15 -18.85 0.43
C ASN A 40 -0.16 -18.60 1.58
N SER A 41 -0.62 -18.77 2.83
CA SER A 41 0.24 -18.76 4.02
C SER A 41 -0.31 -19.70 5.11
N PRO A 42 0.56 -20.26 5.97
CA PRO A 42 0.13 -20.98 7.17
C PRO A 42 -0.80 -20.13 8.05
N ALA A 43 -1.70 -20.78 8.79
CA ALA A 43 -2.62 -20.06 9.68
C ALA A 43 -1.91 -19.23 10.78
N ALA A 44 -0.70 -19.64 11.17
CA ALA A 44 0.15 -18.89 12.09
C ALA A 44 0.68 -17.56 11.51
N GLY A 45 0.56 -17.34 10.20
CA GLY A 45 1.19 -16.21 9.51
C GLY A 45 2.70 -16.40 9.37
N GLY A 46 3.41 -15.31 9.11
CA GLY A 46 4.87 -15.28 9.01
C GLY A 46 5.44 -15.61 7.63
N ALA A 47 4.63 -16.07 6.68
CA ALA A 47 5.08 -16.23 5.30
C ALA A 47 5.24 -14.87 4.61
N THR A 48 6.35 -14.70 3.90
CA THR A 48 6.59 -13.54 3.03
C THR A 48 5.85 -13.71 1.71
N VAL A 49 4.96 -12.76 1.43
CA VAL A 49 4.13 -12.72 0.22
C VAL A 49 4.41 -11.46 -0.55
N THR A 50 4.62 -11.57 -1.86
CA THR A 50 4.85 -10.44 -2.74
C THR A 50 3.56 -10.03 -3.43
N PHE A 51 3.15 -8.79 -3.22
CA PHE A 51 2.07 -8.14 -3.96
C PHE A 51 2.68 -7.45 -5.18
N GLN A 52 2.14 -7.78 -6.35
CA GLN A 52 2.56 -7.24 -7.64
C GLN A 52 1.48 -6.30 -8.16
N GLY A 53 1.89 -5.19 -8.77
CA GLY A 53 0.96 -4.14 -9.11
C GLY A 53 1.60 -2.89 -9.70
N GLN A 54 0.94 -1.77 -9.47
CA GLN A 54 1.36 -0.43 -9.88
C GLN A 54 0.94 0.57 -8.81
N GLY A 55 1.64 1.71 -8.72
CA GLY A 55 1.28 2.79 -7.81
C GLY A 55 1.58 2.50 -6.34
N PHE A 56 2.49 1.58 -6.01
CA PHE A 56 2.87 1.28 -4.62
C PHE A 56 3.76 2.34 -3.95
N GLY A 57 3.72 3.58 -4.46
CA GLY A 57 4.51 4.70 -3.95
C GLY A 57 6.00 4.57 -4.25
N VAL A 58 6.76 5.57 -3.79
CA VAL A 58 8.22 5.61 -3.83
C VAL A 58 8.80 5.27 -2.45
N PRO A 59 10.09 4.89 -2.34
CA PRO A 59 10.69 4.48 -1.07
C PRO A 59 10.61 5.51 0.08
N THR A 60 10.35 6.79 -0.24
CA THR A 60 10.18 7.87 0.74
C THR A 60 8.76 7.93 1.34
N ASP A 61 7.80 7.21 0.76
CA ASP A 61 6.43 7.15 1.23
C ASP A 61 6.25 6.14 2.37
N ARG A 62 5.14 6.28 3.08
CA ARG A 62 4.69 5.25 4.00
C ARG A 62 3.75 4.31 3.26
N VAL A 63 4.19 3.05 3.12
CA VAL A 63 3.44 1.97 2.49
C VAL A 63 3.06 0.95 3.55
N GLU A 64 1.77 0.64 3.67
CA GLU A 64 1.24 -0.35 4.60
C GLU A 64 0.41 -1.39 3.84
N ALA A 65 0.75 -2.66 4.02
CA ALA A 65 0.03 -3.77 3.44
C ALA A 65 -0.84 -4.45 4.49
N SER A 66 -1.97 -5.01 4.07
CA SER A 66 -2.85 -5.81 4.93
C SER A 66 -3.51 -6.97 4.18
N VAL A 67 -3.82 -8.03 4.91
CA VAL A 67 -4.47 -9.25 4.42
C VAL A 67 -5.69 -9.53 5.27
N GLY A 68 -6.86 -9.66 4.63
CA GLY A 68 -8.13 -9.92 5.31
C GLY A 68 -8.54 -8.83 6.31
N GLY A 69 -8.05 -7.60 6.13
CA GLY A 69 -8.27 -6.49 7.05
C GLY A 69 -7.29 -6.43 8.23
N VAL A 70 -6.33 -7.37 8.33
CA VAL A 70 -5.28 -7.37 9.34
C VAL A 70 -3.98 -6.89 8.73
N ALA A 71 -3.31 -5.92 9.38
CA ALA A 71 -2.04 -5.39 8.91
C ALA A 71 -0.96 -6.49 8.83
N CYS A 72 -0.13 -6.44 7.79
CA CYS A 72 1.04 -7.29 7.68
C CYS A 72 1.98 -7.05 8.87
N GLN A 73 2.60 -8.11 9.39
CA GLN A 73 3.57 -8.00 10.48
C GLN A 73 4.75 -7.10 10.09
N THR A 74 5.17 -7.24 8.83
CA THR A 74 6.19 -6.40 8.21
C THR A 74 5.72 -6.06 6.80
N THR A 75 5.75 -4.77 6.44
CA THR A 75 5.56 -4.32 5.06
C THR A 75 6.90 -3.81 4.52
N LEU A 76 7.33 -4.33 3.38
CA LEU A 76 8.59 -4.05 2.72
C LEU A 76 8.31 -3.56 1.29
N PRO A 77 8.28 -2.24 1.06
CA PRO A 77 8.19 -1.71 -0.29
C PRO A 77 9.49 -2.02 -1.06
N ILE A 78 9.38 -2.83 -2.12
CA ILE A 78 10.53 -3.23 -2.95
C ILE A 78 10.68 -2.26 -4.12
N SER A 79 9.56 -1.96 -4.81
CA SER A 79 9.51 -1.06 -5.95
C SER A 79 8.11 -0.44 -6.08
N ARG A 80 7.93 0.47 -7.05
CA ARG A 80 6.61 1.02 -7.42
C ARG A 80 5.59 -0.05 -7.84
N ASN A 81 6.06 -1.26 -8.11
CA ASN A 81 5.29 -2.36 -8.67
C ASN A 81 5.30 -3.60 -7.77
N GLU A 82 6.11 -3.62 -6.71
CA GLU A 82 6.23 -4.75 -5.79
C GLU A 82 6.31 -4.32 -4.33
N VAL A 83 5.50 -4.97 -3.50
CA VAL A 83 5.53 -4.83 -2.04
C VAL A 83 5.54 -6.22 -1.43
N ALA A 84 6.54 -6.51 -0.60
CA ALA A 84 6.54 -7.70 0.23
C ALA A 84 5.77 -7.46 1.53
N CYS A 85 4.95 -8.43 1.91
CA CYS A 85 4.16 -8.45 3.14
C CYS A 85 4.47 -9.74 3.88
N VAL A 86 4.90 -9.62 5.14
CA VAL A 86 4.92 -10.76 6.05
C VAL A 86 3.51 -10.92 6.61
N THR A 87 2.85 -11.99 6.19
CA THR A 87 1.43 -12.22 6.46
C THR A 87 1.14 -12.31 7.97
N PRO A 88 0.06 -11.69 8.46
CA PRO A 88 -0.35 -11.86 9.85
C PRO A 88 -0.95 -13.26 10.06
N PRO A 89 -1.05 -13.72 11.32
CA PRO A 89 -1.87 -14.87 11.66
C PRO A 89 -3.30 -14.69 11.16
N GLY A 90 -3.86 -15.74 10.57
CA GLY A 90 -5.15 -15.67 9.91
C GLY A 90 -5.69 -17.05 9.56
N VAL A 91 -6.95 -17.10 9.16
CA VAL A 91 -7.62 -18.35 8.75
C VAL A 91 -8.48 -18.08 7.53
N GLY A 92 -8.90 -19.11 6.81
CA GLY A 92 -9.91 -19.01 5.75
C GLY A 92 -9.37 -18.62 4.36
N LYS A 93 -10.25 -18.71 3.38
CA LYS A 93 -9.94 -18.51 1.95
C LYS A 93 -10.48 -17.17 1.45
N LEU A 94 -10.02 -16.75 0.26
CA LEU A 94 -10.52 -15.56 -0.45
C LEU A 94 -10.37 -14.26 0.34
N ARG A 95 -9.28 -14.13 1.08
CA ARG A 95 -8.94 -12.92 1.82
C ARG A 95 -8.60 -11.80 0.84
N THR A 96 -9.11 -10.61 1.16
CA THR A 96 -8.82 -9.38 0.44
C THR A 96 -7.43 -8.90 0.84
N VAL A 97 -6.59 -8.62 -0.14
CA VAL A 97 -5.32 -7.91 0.10
C VAL A 97 -5.53 -6.42 -0.15
N ARG A 98 -4.86 -5.59 0.65
CA ARG A 98 -4.91 -4.14 0.53
C ARG A 98 -3.53 -3.55 0.70
N VAL A 99 -3.26 -2.50 -0.07
CA VAL A 99 -2.05 -1.67 0.04
C VAL A 99 -2.51 -0.23 0.21
N ASP A 100 -2.06 0.41 1.28
CA ASP A 100 -2.26 1.81 1.59
C ASP A 100 -0.93 2.54 1.38
N VAL A 101 -0.95 3.63 0.60
CA VAL A 101 0.20 4.48 0.32
C VAL A 101 -0.11 5.87 0.82
N SER A 102 0.80 6.46 1.60
CA SER A 102 0.68 7.82 2.11
C SER A 102 1.98 8.60 1.98
N THR A 103 1.87 9.86 1.57
CA THR A 103 3.01 10.76 1.43
C THR A 103 3.45 11.30 2.79
N ARG A 104 4.76 11.46 2.97
CA ARG A 104 5.31 12.19 4.11
C ARG A 104 5.34 13.69 3.81
N GLY A 105 4.94 14.51 4.76
CA GLY A 105 5.01 15.97 4.63
C GLY A 105 3.92 16.70 5.43
N ASN A 106 3.89 18.03 5.29
CA ASN A 106 2.94 18.90 5.99
C ASN A 106 1.50 18.81 5.46
N ALA A 107 1.32 18.29 4.24
CA ALA A 107 0.03 18.02 3.62
C ALA A 107 0.02 16.57 3.10
N PRO A 108 -0.23 15.58 3.98
CA PRO A 108 -0.19 14.18 3.60
C PRO A 108 -1.36 13.82 2.69
N SER A 109 -1.05 13.16 1.57
CA SER A 109 -2.02 12.54 0.68
C SER A 109 -1.99 11.03 0.91
N ALA A 110 -3.15 10.37 0.87
CA ALA A 110 -3.24 8.93 1.01
C ALA A 110 -4.12 8.33 -0.08
N ALA A 111 -3.72 7.18 -0.61
CA ALA A 111 -4.48 6.40 -1.56
C ALA A 111 -4.37 4.91 -1.23
N HIS A 112 -5.35 4.12 -1.66
CA HIS A 112 -5.38 2.71 -1.34
C HIS A 112 -5.89 1.86 -2.49
N GLY A 113 -5.40 0.62 -2.52
CA GLY A 113 -5.68 -0.38 -3.53
C GLY A 113 -6.11 -1.67 -2.87
N THR A 114 -7.14 -2.31 -3.39
CA THR A 114 -7.65 -3.57 -2.84
C THR A 114 -7.81 -4.61 -3.94
N ARG A 115 -7.48 -5.87 -3.62
CA ARG A 115 -7.80 -7.03 -4.47
C ARG A 115 -8.50 -8.09 -3.63
N ALA A 116 -9.80 -8.25 -3.86
CA ALA A 116 -10.62 -9.24 -3.18
C ALA A 116 -10.28 -10.66 -3.67
N GLY A 117 -10.42 -11.65 -2.80
CA GLY A 117 -10.28 -13.06 -3.19
C GLY A 117 -8.87 -13.49 -3.61
N ALA A 118 -7.85 -12.67 -3.33
CA ALA A 118 -6.50 -12.86 -3.84
C ALA A 118 -5.61 -13.74 -2.96
N PHE A 119 -6.06 -14.10 -1.76
CA PHE A 119 -5.23 -14.75 -0.76
C PHE A 119 -5.99 -15.81 0.04
N LYS A 120 -5.30 -16.84 0.52
CA LYS A 120 -5.85 -17.88 1.40
C LYS A 120 -4.88 -18.23 2.52
N TYR A 121 -5.43 -18.67 3.64
CA TYR A 121 -4.67 -19.31 4.70
C TYR A 121 -4.91 -20.81 4.69
N ASP A 122 -3.87 -21.57 4.98
CA ASP A 122 -4.00 -23.00 5.25
C ASP A 122 -4.87 -23.24 6.49
N HIS A 123 -5.32 -24.48 6.65
CA HIS A 123 -6.01 -24.86 7.86
C HIS A 123 -5.04 -24.74 9.05
N ALA A 124 -5.53 -24.26 10.20
CA ALA A 124 -4.75 -24.36 11.42
C ALA A 124 -4.53 -25.86 11.71
N GLU A 125 -3.29 -26.31 11.66
CA GLU A 125 -2.95 -27.63 12.17
C GLU A 125 -3.11 -27.56 13.69
N VAL A 126 -4.24 -28.08 14.17
CA VAL A 126 -4.48 -28.28 15.60
C VAL A 126 -3.65 -29.50 15.98
N SER A 127 -2.55 -29.28 16.72
CA SER A 127 -1.77 -30.35 17.32
C SER A 127 -2.29 -30.72 18.70
#